data_AF-A0A934K0X7-F1
#
_entry.id   AF-A0A934K0X7-F1
#
_cell.length_a   1.000
_cell.length_b   1.000
_cell.length_c   1.000
_cell.angle_alpha   90.00
_cell.angle_beta   90.00
_cell.angle_gamma   90.00
#
_symmetry.space_group_name_H-M   'P 1'
#
loop_
_entity.id
_entity.type
_entity.pdbx_description
1 polymer ?
#
loop_
_entity_poly.entity_id
_entity_poly.type
_entity_poly.pdbx_seq_one_letter_code
_entity_poly.pdbx_strand_id
1 'polypeptide(L)'
;MNPIRRLRRLRRLVSLVGLGLTVAAISQEMAKPESERTWHGRVFGTVPYDFRPPTWERIRRAYWNTEDPRLFTDRVFGVGWGINLYRASTVLEQGFRTLMGTSALTSGSRSSSRSSTRGRRTA
;
A
#
# COMPACT_ATOMS: atom_id res chain seq x y z
N MET A 1 25.38 2.75 10.42
CA MET A 1 24.57 1.50 10.42
C MET A 1 24.17 1.18 8.98
N ASN A 2 24.57 0.03 8.41
CA ASN A 2 24.50 -0.21 6.96
C ASN A 2 23.05 -0.43 6.45
N PRO A 3 22.58 0.34 5.44
CA PRO A 3 21.19 0.31 4.98
C PRO A 3 20.78 -1.05 4.39
N ILE A 4 21.67 -1.72 3.68
CA ILE A 4 21.42 -3.03 3.06
C ILE A 4 21.08 -4.11 4.11
N ARG A 5 21.68 -4.04 5.30
CA ARG A 5 21.39 -4.99 6.40
C ARG A 5 20.01 -4.72 7.02
N ARG A 6 19.55 -3.46 7.06
CA ARG A 6 18.20 -3.11 7.56
C ARG A 6 17.10 -3.67 6.66
N LEU A 7 17.21 -3.53 5.33
CA LEU A 7 16.22 -4.09 4.41
C LEU A 7 16.10 -5.61 4.55
N ARG A 8 17.21 -6.32 4.68
CA ARG A 8 17.19 -7.79 4.88
C ARG A 8 16.56 -8.19 6.20
N ARG A 9 16.82 -7.46 7.30
CA ARG A 9 16.20 -7.71 8.61
C ARG A 9 14.70 -7.42 8.57
N LEU A 10 14.28 -6.30 7.98
CA LEU A 10 12.87 -5.97 7.83
C LEU A 10 12.15 -7.04 7.00
N ARG A 11 12.73 -7.47 5.87
CA ARG A 11 12.15 -8.55 5.06
C ARG A 11 11.97 -9.83 5.87
N ARG A 12 12.97 -10.21 6.67
CA ARG A 12 12.87 -11.38 7.56
C ARG A 12 11.76 -11.23 8.59
N LEU A 13 11.64 -10.08 9.23
CA LEU A 13 10.55 -9.83 10.19
C LEU A 13 9.18 -9.93 9.53
N VAL A 14 8.99 -9.31 8.36
CA VAL A 14 7.74 -9.41 7.59
C VAL A 14 7.44 -10.86 7.23
N SER A 15 8.44 -11.62 6.77
CA SER A 15 8.27 -13.05 6.48
C SER A 15 7.89 -13.87 7.72
N LEU A 16 8.51 -13.61 8.87
CA LEU A 16 8.20 -14.30 10.12
C LEU A 16 6.78 -13.98 10.61
N VAL A 17 6.36 -12.72 10.51
CA VAL A 17 4.98 -12.31 10.84
C VAL A 17 3.99 -13.00 9.90
N GLY A 18 4.25 -13.00 8.59
CA GLY A 18 3.39 -13.68 7.61
C GLY A 18 3.29 -15.19 7.86
N LEU A 19 4.41 -15.84 8.19
CA LEU A 19 4.43 -17.25 8.55
C LEU A 19 3.64 -17.51 9.85
N GLY A 20 3.85 -16.69 10.89
CA GLY A 20 3.13 -16.80 12.15
C GLY A 20 1.61 -16.65 11.99
N LEU A 21 1.17 -15.66 11.20
CA LEU A 21 -0.25 -15.48 10.86
C LEU A 21 -0.82 -16.67 10.08
N THR A 22 -0.02 -17.27 9.20
CA THR A 22 -0.41 -18.46 8.44
C THR A 22 -0.61 -19.67 9.35
N VAL A 23 0.36 -19.93 10.23
CA VAL A 23 0.26 -20.99 11.24
C VAL A 23 -0.94 -20.76 12.15
N ALA A 24 -1.15 -19.53 12.63
CA ALA A 24 -2.30 -19.18 13.46
C ALA A 24 -3.64 -19.43 12.77
N ALA A 25 -3.77 -19.06 11.49
CA ALA A 25 -4.98 -19.32 10.70
C ALA A 25 -5.26 -20.82 10.56
N ILE A 26 -4.22 -21.63 10.28
CA ILE A 26 -4.34 -23.09 10.18
C ILE A 26 -4.73 -23.69 11.54
N SER A 27 -4.09 -23.27 12.63
CA SER A 27 -4.42 -23.72 13.99
C SER A 27 -5.86 -23.40 14.37
N GLN A 28 -6.36 -22.23 13.97
CA GLN A 28 -7.76 -21.83 14.21
C GLN A 28 -8.75 -22.75 13.48
N GLU A 29 -8.46 -23.17 12.24
CA GLU A 29 -9.30 -24.12 11.51
C GLU A 29 -9.17 -25.55 12.06
N MET A 30 -7.98 -25.96 12.49
CA MET A 30 -7.76 -27.29 13.07
C MET A 30 -8.44 -27.45 14.44
N ALA A 31 -8.56 -26.38 15.21
CA ALA A 31 -9.28 -26.37 16.49
C ALA A 31 -10.80 -26.55 16.32
N LYS A 32 -11.36 -26.29 15.13
CA LYS A 32 -12.78 -26.53 14.85
C LYS A 32 -13.03 -28.02 14.56
N PRO A 33 -14.19 -28.56 14.97
CA PRO A 33 -14.63 -29.88 14.52
C PRO A 33 -14.71 -29.91 12.99
N GLU A 34 -14.44 -31.06 12.39
CA GLU A 34 -14.26 -31.19 10.93
C GLU A 34 -15.44 -30.67 10.12
N SER A 35 -16.66 -30.83 10.61
CA SER A 35 -17.89 -30.34 10.01
C SER A 35 -18.02 -28.81 9.96
N GLU A 36 -17.27 -28.07 10.78
CA GLU A 36 -17.33 -26.61 10.89
C GLU A 36 -16.11 -25.89 10.29
N ARG A 37 -15.18 -26.63 9.67
CA ARG A 37 -13.98 -26.07 9.05
C ARG A 37 -14.35 -25.36 7.75
N THR A 38 -14.18 -24.05 7.73
CA THR A 38 -14.51 -23.21 6.57
C THR A 38 -13.29 -22.93 5.69
N TRP A 39 -12.07 -23.03 6.25
CA TRP A 39 -10.81 -22.73 5.54
C TRP A 39 -10.72 -21.32 4.96
N HIS A 40 -11.57 -20.41 5.44
CA HIS A 40 -11.57 -18.99 5.14
C HIS A 40 -12.07 -18.19 6.35
N GLY A 41 -11.59 -16.97 6.51
CA GLY A 41 -11.95 -16.14 7.66
C GLY A 41 -11.02 -14.95 7.87
N ARG A 42 -10.95 -14.46 9.11
CA ARG A 42 -10.02 -13.42 9.54
C ARG A 42 -9.29 -13.83 10.80
N VAL A 43 -7.96 -13.74 10.79
CA VAL A 43 -7.14 -13.89 11.98
C VAL A 43 -7.24 -12.61 12.80
N PHE A 44 -7.55 -12.73 14.10
CA PHE A 44 -7.75 -11.60 15.01
C PHE A 44 -8.74 -10.54 14.49
N GLY A 45 -9.75 -10.95 13.71
CA GLY A 45 -10.76 -10.07 13.11
C GLY A 45 -10.25 -9.10 12.05
N THR A 46 -8.94 -9.07 11.75
CA THR A 46 -8.31 -8.01 10.97
C THR A 46 -7.65 -8.54 9.69
N VAL A 47 -6.93 -9.65 9.77
CA VAL A 47 -6.14 -10.18 8.64
C VAL A 47 -6.96 -11.26 7.93
N PRO A 48 -7.44 -11.03 6.69
CA PRO A 48 -8.21 -12.04 5.97
C PRO A 48 -7.32 -13.22 5.56
N TYR A 49 -7.89 -14.42 5.55
CA TYR A 49 -7.29 -15.61 4.99
C TYR A 49 -8.32 -16.41 4.17
N ASP A 50 -7.88 -17.02 3.09
CA ASP A 50 -8.67 -17.96 2.30
C ASP A 50 -7.75 -19.05 1.74
N PHE A 51 -7.97 -20.30 2.12
CA PHE A 51 -7.19 -21.45 1.66
C PHE A 51 -7.94 -22.29 0.61
N ARG A 52 -9.07 -21.80 0.10
CA ARG A 52 -9.82 -22.49 -0.96
C ARG A 52 -9.16 -22.28 -2.32
N PRO A 53 -9.23 -23.25 -3.25
CA PRO A 53 -8.72 -23.08 -4.60
C PRO A 53 -9.27 -21.80 -5.24
N PRO A 54 -8.39 -20.89 -5.72
CA PRO A 54 -8.83 -19.65 -6.33
C PRO A 54 -9.50 -19.92 -7.67
N THR A 55 -10.59 -19.21 -7.97
CA THR A 55 -11.16 -19.19 -9.32
C THR A 55 -10.63 -17.99 -10.11
N TRP A 56 -10.53 -18.13 -11.43
CA TRP A 56 -10.05 -17.05 -12.30
C TRP A 56 -10.86 -15.76 -12.14
N GLU A 57 -12.18 -15.89 -12.01
CA GLU A 57 -13.08 -14.76 -11.77
C GLU A 57 -12.78 -14.06 -10.45
N ARG A 58 -12.50 -14.80 -9.36
CA ARG A 58 -12.13 -14.20 -8.08
C ARG A 58 -10.79 -13.49 -8.15
N ILE A 59 -9.80 -14.05 -8.86
CA ILE A 59 -8.51 -13.39 -9.11
C ILE A 59 -8.73 -12.06 -9.83
N ARG A 60 -9.46 -12.07 -10.95
CA ARG A 60 -9.76 -10.85 -11.69
C ARG A 60 -10.48 -9.82 -10.82
N ARG A 61 -11.52 -10.21 -10.06
CA ARG A 61 -12.25 -9.29 -9.17
C ARG A 61 -11.41 -8.73 -8.03
N ALA A 62 -10.46 -9.50 -7.48
CA ALA A 62 -9.66 -9.04 -6.35
C ALA A 62 -8.52 -8.09 -6.78
N TYR A 63 -7.92 -8.35 -7.96
CA TYR A 63 -6.73 -7.63 -8.41
C TYR A 63 -7.00 -6.61 -9.53
N TRP A 64 -8.10 -6.74 -10.28
CA TRP A 64 -8.44 -5.87 -11.40
C TRP A 64 -9.94 -5.60 -11.46
N ASN A 65 -10.44 -4.78 -10.54
CA ASN A 65 -11.84 -4.39 -10.49
C ASN A 65 -11.98 -2.86 -10.59
N THR A 66 -12.58 -2.39 -11.67
CA THR A 66 -12.82 -0.96 -11.91
C THR A 66 -13.98 -0.41 -11.08
N GLU A 67 -14.88 -1.28 -10.61
CA GLU A 67 -16.08 -0.91 -9.85
C GLU A 67 -15.83 -0.87 -8.34
N ASP A 68 -14.78 -1.53 -7.85
CA ASP A 68 -14.43 -1.51 -6.42
C ASP A 68 -13.49 -0.35 -6.10
N PRO A 69 -13.93 0.67 -5.33
CA PRO A 69 -13.09 1.82 -4.99
C PRO A 69 -12.00 1.51 -3.96
N ARG A 70 -12.01 0.33 -3.35
CA ARG A 70 -11.04 -0.06 -2.30
C ARG A 70 -9.70 -0.43 -2.90
N LEU A 71 -8.62 0.06 -2.27
CA LEU A 71 -7.25 -0.33 -2.62
C LEU A 71 -6.93 -1.75 -2.13
N PHE A 72 -7.35 -2.05 -0.89
CA PHE A 72 -7.15 -3.35 -0.26
C PHE A 72 -8.41 -4.20 -0.41
N THR A 73 -8.24 -5.38 -0.99
CA THR A 73 -9.30 -6.37 -1.18
C THR A 73 -9.01 -7.59 -0.32
N ASP A 74 -10.01 -8.44 -0.08
CA ASP A 74 -9.75 -9.74 0.53
C ASP A 74 -8.91 -10.57 -0.47
N ARG A 75 -7.83 -11.18 0.01
CA ARG A 75 -6.95 -12.00 -0.84
C ARG A 75 -7.68 -13.28 -1.25
N VAL A 76 -7.50 -13.66 -2.52
CA VAL A 76 -8.19 -14.83 -3.10
C VAL A 76 -7.62 -16.15 -2.60
N PHE A 77 -6.33 -16.18 -2.28
CA PHE A 77 -5.65 -17.35 -1.75
C PHE A 77 -4.50 -16.98 -0.82
N GLY A 78 -4.41 -17.64 0.33
CA GLY A 78 -3.43 -17.41 1.39
C GLY A 78 -3.90 -16.41 2.44
N VAL A 79 -2.94 -15.85 3.17
CA VAL A 79 -3.17 -14.91 4.29
C VAL A 79 -2.77 -13.49 3.89
N GLY A 80 -3.55 -12.51 4.32
CA GLY A 80 -3.33 -11.08 4.11
C GLY A 80 -4.29 -10.47 3.09
N TRP A 81 -4.02 -9.21 2.74
CA TRP A 81 -4.85 -8.45 1.81
C TRP A 81 -4.39 -8.62 0.36
N GLY A 82 -5.35 -8.62 -0.55
CA GLY A 82 -5.14 -8.37 -1.97
C GLY A 82 -4.99 -6.87 -2.24
N ILE A 83 -4.52 -6.54 -3.45
CA ILE A 83 -4.40 -5.15 -3.91
C ILE A 83 -5.14 -5.03 -5.22
N ASN A 84 -6.11 -4.14 -5.29
CA ASN A 84 -6.74 -3.76 -6.55
C ASN A 84 -5.78 -2.88 -7.35
N LEU A 85 -5.17 -3.46 -8.38
CA LEU A 85 -4.13 -2.81 -9.19
C LEU A 85 -4.68 -1.64 -10.00
N TYR A 86 -5.95 -1.71 -10.42
CA TYR A 86 -6.62 -0.59 -11.09
C TYR A 86 -6.73 0.62 -10.17
N ARG A 87 -7.15 0.41 -8.92
CA ARG A 87 -7.19 1.51 -7.95
C ARG A 87 -5.79 1.99 -7.60
N ALA A 88 -4.84 1.08 -7.46
CA ALA A 88 -3.44 1.41 -7.15
C ALA A 88 -2.83 2.34 -8.22
N SER A 89 -3.07 2.11 -9.52
CA SER A 89 -2.56 3.00 -10.57
C SER A 89 -3.15 4.41 -10.46
N THR A 90 -4.45 4.55 -10.20
CA THR A 90 -5.07 5.87 -10.05
C THR A 90 -4.51 6.66 -8.87
N VAL A 91 -4.27 5.99 -7.74
CA VAL A 91 -3.68 6.61 -6.55
C VAL A 91 -2.21 6.98 -6.80
N LEU A 92 -1.46 6.13 -7.50
CA LEU A 92 -0.07 6.41 -7.88
C LEU A 92 0.02 7.60 -8.84
N GLU A 93 -0.85 7.69 -9.85
CA GLU A 93 -0.91 8.82 -10.76
C GLU A 93 -1.22 10.13 -10.03
N GLN A 94 -2.17 10.11 -9.08
CA GLN A 94 -2.47 11.26 -8.25
C GLN A 94 -1.25 11.69 -7.43
N GLY A 95 -0.61 10.76 -6.73
CA GLY A 95 0.60 11.05 -5.94
C GLY A 95 1.75 11.56 -6.80
N PHE A 96 1.95 10.98 -7.97
CA PHE A 96 2.99 11.40 -8.92
C PHE A 96 2.75 12.82 -9.44
N ARG A 97 1.51 13.16 -9.79
CA ARG A 97 1.14 14.52 -10.19
C ARG A 97 1.35 15.53 -9.07
N THR A 98 1.02 15.18 -7.82
CA THR A 98 1.30 16.04 -6.67
C THR A 98 2.80 16.25 -6.50
N LEU A 99 3.61 15.20 -6.56
CA LEU A 99 5.06 15.31 -6.37
C LEU A 99 5.75 16.04 -7.51
N MET A 100 5.38 15.76 -8.77
CA MET A 100 5.99 16.39 -9.95
C MET A 100 5.44 17.80 -10.24
N GLY A 101 4.19 18.08 -9.89
CA GLY A 101 3.57 19.40 -10.04
C GLY A 101 4.05 20.42 -9.00
N THR A 102 4.52 19.98 -7.83
CA THR A 102 5.00 20.87 -6.76
C THR A 102 6.40 21.46 -7.07
N SER A 103 7.17 20.84 -7.96
CA SER A 103 8.47 21.35 -8.40
C SER A 103 8.37 22.62 -9.26
N ALA A 104 7.26 22.83 -9.97
CA ALA A 104 7.07 24.02 -10.81
C ALA A 104 6.68 25.27 -10.01
N LEU A 105 6.05 25.12 -8.83
CA LEU A 105 5.53 26.24 -8.06
C LEU A 105 6.51 26.80 -7.00
N THR A 106 7.66 26.16 -6.79
CA THR A 106 8.61 26.57 -5.73
C THR A 106 9.88 27.26 -6.26
N SER A 107 10.07 27.37 -7.58
CA SER A 107 11.33 27.89 -8.16
C SER A 107 11.24 29.29 -8.80
N GLY A 108 10.17 30.06 -8.56
CA GLY A 108 9.85 31.26 -9.36
C GLY A 108 9.54 32.55 -8.62
N SER A 109 9.89 32.72 -7.35
CA SER A 109 9.59 34.00 -6.64
C SER A 109 10.67 34.41 -5.65
N ARG A 110 11.89 34.69 -6.14
CA ARG A 110 12.88 35.50 -5.42
C ARG A 110 14.02 36.02 -6.29
N SER A 111 13.73 36.67 -7.44
CA SER A 111 14.74 37.51 -8.11
C SER A 111 14.17 38.49 -9.14
N SER A 112 13.68 39.64 -8.66
CA SER A 112 13.68 40.93 -9.37
C SER A 112 13.34 42.00 -8.31
N SER A 113 14.01 43.13 -8.17
CA SER A 113 15.16 43.71 -8.81
C SER A 113 15.78 44.68 -7.81
N ARG A 114 17.11 44.74 -7.83
CA ARG A 114 17.91 45.80 -7.24
C ARG A 114 17.77 47.03 -8.15
N SER A 115 17.43 48.19 -7.61
CA SER A 115 17.84 49.47 -8.20
C SER A 115 18.31 50.41 -7.09
N SER A 116 19.60 50.30 -6.77
CA SER A 116 20.38 51.40 -6.20
C SER A 116 20.72 52.38 -7.32
N THR A 117 20.44 53.67 -7.17
CA THR A 117 21.19 54.87 -7.66
C THR A 117 20.39 56.10 -7.23
N ARG A 118 20.71 56.74 -6.10
CA ARG A 118 21.67 57.87 -5.94
C ARG A 118 21.21 59.17 -6.63
N GLY A 119 20.78 60.14 -5.81
CA GLY A 119 21.22 61.53 -5.94
C GLY A 119 20.18 62.62 -6.22
N ARG A 120 20.10 63.57 -5.27
CA ARG A 120 20.30 65.03 -5.47
C ARG A 120 19.07 65.95 -5.52
N ARG A 121 18.97 66.83 -4.50
CA ARG A 121 18.44 68.23 -4.47
C ARG A 121 16.92 68.38 -4.76
N THR A 122 16.10 69.29 -4.24
CA THR A 122 16.11 70.60 -3.55
C THR A 122 14.79 70.64 -2.74
N ALA A 123 14.64 71.32 -1.61
CA ALA A 123 14.58 72.78 -1.42
C ALA A 123 14.52 73.09 0.08
#